data_AF-A0AAJ7RV03-F1
#
_entry.id   AF-A0AAJ7RV03-F1
#
_cell.length_a   1.000
_cell.length_b   1.000
_cell.length_c   1.000
_cell.angle_alpha   90.00
_cell.angle_beta   90.00
_cell.angle_gamma   90.00
#
_symmetry.space_group_name_H-M   'P 1'
#
loop_
_entity.id
_entity.type
_entity.pdbx_description
1 polymer ?
#
loop_
_entity_poly.entity_id
_entity_poly.type
_entity_poly.pdbx_seq_one_letter_code
_entity_poly.pdbx_strand_id
1 'polypeptide(L)'
;MSEKKHRRQTIKEFNNLQIADTNFVSEFLEFCREANVSPLPKFRVMSPDNKVSMQSIHSSRTITSSSERENQFTKFEEKHATPIFRVTYENTKKSENPQKLECKGFEITICTLDALNLTMKNYSTITTLELPNCQINAYGIVQISEMLTEIGCIKDLNLDRNPNIKENYYLLCTPTNNLLYLSLRSCKISDEGIQKITKELEYRDPPDNPKLIALNLANNNISQSGAEYIALMLRTNRSLRSLILTGNRICDGGAASIIQELVMHHLSHDEIIELRRRKYARIMLRKEKVKMLEEISKQTESSDSKGNLDERNLSVTSTRKVTRFQRVKRKSICK
;
A
#
# COMPACT_ATOMS: atom_id res chain seq x y z
N MET A 1 40.51 -4.11 -27.57
CA MET A 1 40.04 -2.70 -27.66
C MET A 1 38.54 -2.51 -27.36
N SER A 2 37.69 -3.55 -27.34
CA SER A 2 36.25 -3.40 -27.04
C SER A 2 35.92 -3.27 -25.55
N GLU A 3 36.69 -3.89 -24.65
CA GLU A 3 36.47 -3.78 -23.19
C GLU A 3 36.72 -2.37 -22.62
N LYS A 4 37.70 -1.63 -23.15
CA LYS A 4 37.93 -0.23 -22.77
C LYS A 4 36.80 0.70 -23.24
N LYS A 5 36.05 0.32 -24.29
CA LYS A 5 34.90 1.08 -24.80
C LYS A 5 33.65 0.84 -23.96
N HIS A 6 33.41 -0.41 -23.54
CA HIS A 6 32.33 -0.75 -22.60
C HIS A 6 32.57 -0.12 -21.23
N ARG A 7 33.79 -0.22 -20.68
CA ARG A 7 34.12 0.40 -19.38
C ARG A 7 33.99 1.92 -19.40
N ARG A 8 34.25 2.58 -20.53
CA ARG A 8 34.02 4.04 -20.71
C ARG A 8 32.54 4.41 -20.89
N GLN A 9 31.70 3.48 -21.34
CA GLN A 9 30.26 3.68 -21.46
C GLN A 9 29.58 3.49 -20.09
N THR A 10 30.01 2.49 -19.32
CA THR A 10 29.61 2.32 -17.91
C THR A 10 30.11 3.48 -17.04
N ILE A 11 31.33 3.99 -17.25
CA ILE A 11 31.85 5.18 -16.53
C ILE A 11 31.09 6.46 -16.90
N LYS A 12 30.55 6.59 -18.12
CA LYS A 12 29.67 7.72 -18.50
C LYS A 12 28.28 7.62 -17.87
N GLU A 13 27.77 6.42 -17.59
CA GLU A 13 26.55 6.23 -16.78
C GLU A 13 26.80 6.42 -15.27
N PHE A 14 28.03 6.19 -14.79
CA PHE A 14 28.45 6.46 -13.40
C PHE A 14 28.56 7.96 -13.05
N ASN A 15 28.61 8.84 -14.04
CA ASN A 15 28.76 10.29 -13.82
C ASN A 15 27.43 11.07 -13.73
N ASN A 16 26.27 10.39 -13.77
CA ASN A 16 24.98 11.01 -13.43
C ASN A 16 24.55 10.66 -11.99
N LEU A 17 25.51 10.72 -11.05
CA LEU A 17 25.22 10.92 -9.63
C LEU A 17 24.68 12.35 -9.45
N GLN A 18 23.47 12.62 -9.95
CA GLN A 18 22.65 13.69 -9.39
C GLN A 18 22.26 13.22 -7.99
N ILE A 19 23.11 13.56 -7.01
CA ILE A 19 22.73 13.61 -5.61
C ILE A 19 21.53 14.55 -5.59
N ALA A 20 20.35 13.97 -5.39
CA ALA A 20 19.12 14.74 -5.34
C ALA A 20 19.11 15.49 -4.02
N ASP A 21 19.71 16.69 -3.98
CA ASP A 21 19.50 17.65 -2.89
C ASP A 21 18.04 18.11 -2.96
N THR A 22 17.18 17.32 -2.34
CA THR A 22 15.74 17.56 -2.22
C THR A 22 15.41 17.44 -0.75
N ASN A 23 14.46 18.24 -0.26
CA ASN A 23 14.09 18.27 1.16
C ASN A 23 13.81 16.85 1.70
N PHE A 24 13.14 16.01 0.90
CA PHE A 24 12.87 14.61 1.27
C PHE A 24 14.15 13.80 1.51
N VAL A 25 15.12 13.89 0.60
CA VAL A 25 16.36 13.09 0.69
C VAL A 25 17.23 13.57 1.84
N SER A 26 17.38 14.89 2.01
CA SER A 26 18.16 15.44 3.12
C SER A 26 17.58 15.08 4.47
N GLU A 27 16.25 15.21 4.63
CA GLU A 27 15.52 14.90 5.86
C GLU A 27 15.59 13.40 6.18
N PHE A 28 15.40 12.53 5.18
CA PHE A 28 15.55 11.09 5.39
C PHE A 28 16.98 10.70 5.80
N LEU A 29 18.00 11.31 5.18
CA LEU A 29 19.39 11.07 5.55
C LEU A 29 19.72 11.57 6.96
N GLU A 30 19.10 12.66 7.39
CA GLU A 30 19.21 13.17 8.76
C GLU A 30 18.63 12.17 9.77
N PHE A 31 17.39 11.70 9.55
CA PHE A 31 16.80 10.67 10.40
C PHE A 31 17.59 9.35 10.37
N CYS A 32 18.18 8.98 9.23
CA CYS A 32 19.09 7.83 9.16
C CYS A 32 20.33 8.00 10.04
N ARG A 33 20.90 9.21 10.12
CA ARG A 33 22.05 9.50 10.98
C ARG A 33 21.65 9.45 12.45
N GLU A 34 20.52 10.04 12.82
CA GLU A 34 19.99 9.98 14.19
C GLU A 34 19.69 8.55 14.64
N ALA A 35 19.14 7.73 13.75
CA ALA A 35 18.85 6.32 13.99
C ALA A 35 20.08 5.39 13.85
N ASN A 36 21.29 5.93 13.66
CA ASN A 36 22.55 5.20 13.49
C ASN A 36 22.50 4.14 12.36
N VAL A 37 21.81 4.44 11.26
CA VAL A 37 21.74 3.55 10.08
C VAL A 37 23.11 3.51 9.39
N SER A 38 23.69 2.31 9.33
CA SER A 38 24.94 2.06 8.62
C SER A 38 24.81 0.82 7.74
N PRO A 39 25.20 0.87 6.45
CA PRO A 39 25.72 2.03 5.73
C PRO A 39 24.60 3.02 5.35
N LEU A 40 24.94 4.32 5.28
CA LEU A 40 23.97 5.35 4.90
C LEU A 40 23.39 5.10 3.50
N PRO A 41 22.07 5.25 3.33
CA PRO A 41 21.43 5.05 2.04
C PRO A 41 21.86 6.09 1.00
N LYS A 42 21.88 5.69 -0.26
CA LYS A 42 22.09 6.56 -1.42
C LYS A 42 20.79 6.75 -2.17
N PHE A 43 20.66 7.88 -2.84
CA PHE A 43 19.44 8.25 -3.56
C PHE A 43 19.67 8.42 -5.05
N ARG A 44 18.67 8.03 -5.85
CA ARG A 44 18.60 8.32 -7.29
C ARG A 44 17.21 8.83 -7.65
N VAL A 45 17.15 9.91 -8.43
CA VAL A 45 15.88 10.38 -9.01
C VAL A 45 15.56 9.52 -10.23
N MET A 46 14.31 9.05 -10.31
CA MET A 46 13.77 8.44 -11.50
C MET A 46 12.92 9.46 -12.28
N SER A 47 13.02 9.43 -13.60
CA SER A 47 12.05 10.11 -14.47
C SER A 47 10.67 9.48 -14.24
N PRO A 48 9.55 10.22 -14.32
CA PRO A 48 8.25 9.58 -14.34
C PRO A 48 8.23 8.77 -15.62
N ASP A 49 8.12 7.45 -15.52
CA ASP A 49 7.93 6.64 -16.71
C ASP A 49 6.76 7.26 -17.49
N ASN A 50 6.93 7.53 -18.79
CA ASN A 50 5.86 7.94 -19.71
C ASN A 50 4.75 6.86 -19.88
N LYS A 51 4.65 5.96 -18.91
CA LYS A 51 3.53 5.09 -18.62
C LYS A 51 3.20 5.28 -17.15
N VAL A 52 2.45 6.34 -16.83
CA VAL A 52 1.48 6.25 -15.74
C VAL A 52 0.51 5.15 -16.16
N SER A 53 0.85 3.92 -15.83
CA SER A 53 -0.10 2.83 -15.91
C SER A 53 -0.14 2.24 -14.53
N MET A 54 -1.32 2.29 -13.92
CA MET A 54 -1.71 1.42 -12.82
C MET A 54 -1.57 -0.05 -13.27
N GLN A 55 -0.35 -0.53 -13.42
CA GLN A 55 -0.02 -1.85 -13.96
C GLN A 55 1.18 -2.49 -13.25
N SER A 56 1.63 -2.03 -12.07
CA SER A 56 2.66 -2.80 -11.32
C SER A 56 2.18 -4.24 -11.08
N ILE A 57 0.88 -4.43 -10.81
CA ILE A 57 0.24 -5.76 -10.68
C ILE A 57 -0.19 -6.36 -12.04
N HIS A 58 -0.47 -5.55 -13.07
CA HIS A 58 -0.89 -6.03 -14.40
C HIS A 58 0.26 -6.21 -15.41
N SER A 59 1.51 -5.88 -15.04
CA SER A 59 2.69 -6.03 -15.89
C SER A 59 3.23 -7.46 -15.94
N SER A 60 2.39 -8.46 -15.65
CA SER A 60 2.54 -9.81 -16.21
C SER A 60 2.09 -9.80 -17.68
N ARG A 61 2.78 -9.00 -18.52
CA ARG A 61 2.60 -9.07 -19.98
C ARG A 61 3.10 -10.43 -20.46
N THR A 62 2.15 -11.21 -20.97
CA THR A 62 2.27 -12.29 -21.96
C THR A 62 3.22 -13.46 -21.65
N ILE A 63 2.61 -14.65 -21.68
CA ILE A 63 3.19 -15.98 -21.69
C ILE A 63 4.25 -16.09 -22.79
N THR A 64 5.48 -16.40 -22.39
CA THR A 64 6.46 -17.14 -23.20
C THR A 64 7.29 -18.00 -22.25
N SER A 65 7.38 -19.29 -22.61
CA SER A 65 8.20 -20.40 -22.08
C SER A 65 8.99 -20.19 -20.78
N SER A 66 8.68 -21.05 -19.82
CA SER A 66 9.19 -21.18 -18.45
C SER A 66 10.69 -21.52 -18.31
N SER A 67 11.47 -21.65 -19.38
CA SER A 67 12.90 -21.97 -19.30
C SER A 67 13.85 -20.78 -19.45
N GLU A 68 13.40 -19.63 -19.97
CA GLU A 68 14.29 -18.50 -20.27
C GLU A 68 14.24 -17.36 -19.24
N ARG A 69 13.14 -17.23 -18.47
CA ARG A 69 12.99 -16.13 -17.49
C ARG A 69 13.64 -16.38 -16.13
N GLU A 70 13.82 -17.62 -15.72
CA GLU A 70 14.64 -17.91 -14.54
C GLU A 70 16.10 -17.47 -14.75
N ASN A 71 16.57 -17.44 -16.01
CA ASN A 71 17.92 -17.01 -16.38
C ASN A 71 18.10 -15.49 -16.59
N GLN A 72 17.04 -14.67 -16.60
CA GLN A 72 17.16 -13.21 -16.70
C GLN A 72 17.09 -12.49 -15.35
N PHE A 73 16.50 -13.10 -14.31
CA PHE A 73 16.42 -12.50 -12.96
C PHE A 73 17.49 -13.01 -11.98
N THR A 74 18.21 -14.08 -12.32
CA THR A 74 19.40 -14.57 -11.60
C THR A 74 20.66 -13.73 -11.85
N LYS A 75 20.56 -12.65 -12.63
CA LYS A 75 21.69 -11.76 -12.96
C LYS A 75 21.80 -10.49 -12.11
N PHE A 76 20.95 -10.32 -11.09
CA PHE A 76 20.98 -9.17 -10.18
C PHE A 76 21.43 -9.57 -8.77
N GLU A 77 22.65 -10.08 -8.65
CA GLU A 77 23.37 -10.15 -7.37
C GLU A 77 24.52 -9.13 -7.37
N GLU A 78 24.27 -7.89 -7.80
CA GLU A 78 25.16 -6.81 -7.40
C GLU A 78 24.91 -6.55 -5.91
N LYS A 79 25.72 -7.17 -5.04
CA LYS A 79 25.84 -6.81 -3.62
C LYS A 79 26.31 -5.37 -3.54
N HIS A 80 25.39 -4.43 -3.63
CA HIS A 80 25.70 -3.02 -3.41
C HIS A 80 26.12 -2.83 -1.96
N ALA A 81 27.27 -2.18 -1.75
CA ALA A 81 27.80 -1.90 -0.42
C ALA A 81 26.94 -0.91 0.39
N THR A 82 25.92 -0.28 -0.22
CA THR A 82 25.04 0.70 0.41
C THR A 82 23.61 0.56 -0.15
N PRO A 83 22.55 0.75 0.66
CA PRO A 83 21.17 0.76 0.15
C PRO A 83 21.02 1.87 -0.90
N ILE A 84 20.31 1.58 -1.99
CA ILE A 84 20.01 2.59 -3.02
C ILE A 84 18.50 2.75 -3.10
N PHE A 85 18.00 3.88 -2.61
CA PHE A 85 16.63 4.32 -2.77
C PHE A 85 16.48 5.09 -4.08
N ARG A 86 15.41 4.80 -4.79
CA ARG A 86 14.98 5.49 -6.00
C ARG A 86 13.71 6.23 -5.69
N VAL A 87 13.70 7.54 -5.96
CA VAL A 87 12.54 8.40 -5.72
C VAL A 87 12.03 8.91 -7.06
N THR A 88 10.74 8.74 -7.29
CA THR A 88 10.05 9.32 -8.45
C THR A 88 9.22 10.51 -7.96
N TYR A 89 9.38 11.64 -8.61
CA TYR A 89 8.67 12.88 -8.29
C TYR A 89 7.62 13.18 -9.35
N GLU A 90 6.56 13.89 -8.95
CA GLU A 90 5.55 14.41 -9.88
C GLU A 90 6.18 15.35 -10.92
N ASN A 91 7.05 16.26 -10.45
CA ASN A 91 7.81 17.16 -11.31
C ASN A 91 9.31 16.88 -11.19
N THR A 92 9.85 16.09 -12.09
CA THR A 92 11.27 15.68 -12.05
C THR A 92 12.27 16.77 -12.36
N LYS A 93 11.85 17.92 -12.89
CA LYS A 93 12.73 19.08 -13.08
C LYS A 93 12.97 19.85 -11.80
N LYS A 94 11.99 19.84 -10.88
CA LYS A 94 12.05 20.55 -9.59
C LYS A 94 12.26 19.61 -8.41
N SER A 95 12.06 18.31 -8.61
CA SER A 95 12.07 17.28 -7.56
C SER A 95 11.16 17.64 -6.38
N GLU A 96 9.99 18.17 -6.71
CA GLU A 96 8.90 18.50 -5.79
C GLU A 96 7.88 17.34 -5.82
N ASN A 97 7.23 17.09 -4.68
CA ASN A 97 6.18 16.07 -4.50
C ASN A 97 6.64 14.64 -4.87
N PRO A 98 7.41 13.97 -3.99
CA PRO A 98 7.76 12.57 -4.19
C PRO A 98 6.49 11.70 -4.22
N GLN A 99 6.37 10.80 -5.20
CA GLN A 99 5.18 9.95 -5.40
C GLN A 99 5.45 8.47 -5.16
N LYS A 100 6.65 8.00 -5.52
CA LYS A 100 7.05 6.59 -5.42
C LYS A 100 8.45 6.49 -4.81
N LEU A 101 8.60 5.56 -3.87
CA LEU A 101 9.87 5.19 -3.26
C LEU A 101 10.16 3.71 -3.54
N GLU A 102 11.35 3.41 -4.04
CA GLU A 102 11.77 2.05 -4.39
C GLU A 102 13.17 1.76 -3.81
N CYS A 103 13.34 0.61 -3.14
CA CYS A 103 14.65 0.06 -2.78
C CYS A 103 14.67 -1.43 -3.14
N LYS A 104 15.75 -1.92 -3.75
CA LYS A 104 15.83 -3.29 -4.25
C LYS A 104 17.10 -3.99 -3.78
N GLY A 105 16.98 -5.24 -3.35
CA GLY A 105 18.14 -6.13 -3.17
C GLY A 105 19.04 -5.78 -1.99
N PHE A 106 18.55 -5.04 -1.00
CA PHE A 106 19.31 -4.63 0.18
C PHE A 106 18.53 -4.86 1.46
N GLU A 107 19.17 -5.41 2.48
CA GLU A 107 18.55 -5.64 3.80
C GLU A 107 18.13 -4.31 4.45
N ILE A 108 16.83 -4.10 4.56
CA ILE A 108 16.29 -2.90 5.22
C ILE A 108 16.14 -3.21 6.71
N THR A 109 16.94 -2.51 7.52
CA THR A 109 16.87 -2.59 8.98
C THR A 109 15.63 -1.88 9.51
N ILE A 110 15.21 -2.23 10.75
CA ILE A 110 14.10 -1.57 11.43
C ILE A 110 14.37 -0.06 11.57
N CYS A 111 15.60 0.33 11.93
CA CYS A 111 16.01 1.74 12.01
C CYS A 111 15.83 2.49 10.68
N THR A 112 16.02 1.81 9.54
CA THR A 112 15.78 2.40 8.22
C THR A 112 14.28 2.60 7.98
N LEU A 113 13.43 1.66 8.41
CA LEU A 113 11.97 1.80 8.33
C LEU A 113 11.45 2.89 9.28
N ASP A 114 12.07 3.09 10.44
CA ASP A 114 11.73 4.16 11.39
C ASP A 114 12.04 5.53 10.80
N ALA A 115 13.25 5.71 10.25
CA ALA A 115 13.61 6.92 9.53
C ALA A 115 12.66 7.19 8.35
N LEU A 116 12.23 6.13 7.66
CA LEU A 116 11.28 6.21 6.55
C LEU A 116 9.89 6.64 7.03
N ASN A 117 9.39 6.08 8.13
CA ASN A 117 8.12 6.46 8.73
C ASN A 117 8.13 7.94 9.17
N LEU A 118 9.18 8.37 9.88
CA LEU A 118 9.33 9.76 10.33
C LEU A 118 9.37 10.74 9.16
N THR A 119 10.14 10.44 8.12
CA THR A 119 10.22 11.29 6.93
C THR A 119 8.87 11.35 6.23
N MET A 120 8.26 10.19 5.95
CA MET A 120 7.06 10.13 5.11
C MET A 120 5.82 10.77 5.75
N LYS A 121 5.79 11.00 7.07
CA LYS A 121 4.74 11.80 7.74
C LYS A 121 4.60 13.21 7.15
N ASN A 122 5.71 13.78 6.65
CA ASN A 122 5.72 15.12 6.05
C ASN A 122 5.41 15.10 4.53
N TYR A 123 5.31 13.92 3.91
CA TYR A 123 5.14 13.77 2.46
C TYR A 123 3.95 12.87 2.11
N SER A 124 2.74 13.43 2.25
CA SER A 124 1.48 12.77 1.90
C SER A 124 1.32 12.41 0.41
N THR A 125 2.22 12.90 -0.45
CA THR A 125 2.23 12.63 -1.90
C THR A 125 2.76 11.24 -2.24
N ILE A 126 3.51 10.59 -1.33
CA ILE A 126 4.10 9.27 -1.58
C ILE A 126 3.01 8.20 -1.42
N THR A 127 2.56 7.65 -2.54
CA THR A 127 1.47 6.66 -2.56
C THR A 127 1.95 5.24 -2.86
N THR A 128 3.19 5.09 -3.34
CA THR A 128 3.76 3.81 -3.76
C THR A 128 5.06 3.53 -3.03
N LEU A 129 5.16 2.37 -2.39
CA LEU A 129 6.36 1.88 -1.72
C LEU A 129 6.74 0.49 -2.25
N GLU A 130 7.91 0.39 -2.85
CA GLU A 130 8.43 -0.88 -3.40
C GLU A 130 9.72 -1.28 -2.71
N LEU A 131 9.69 -2.36 -1.93
CA LEU A 131 10.84 -2.89 -1.20
C LEU A 131 11.14 -4.36 -1.58
N PRO A 132 11.26 -4.72 -2.88
CA PRO A 132 11.44 -6.11 -3.24
C PRO A 132 12.86 -6.61 -2.93
N ASN A 133 12.95 -7.85 -2.43
CA ASN A 133 14.20 -8.50 -2.06
C ASN A 133 15.01 -7.67 -1.04
N CYS A 134 14.33 -7.17 -0.01
CA CYS A 134 14.91 -6.31 1.03
C CYS A 134 15.09 -7.01 2.39
N GLN A 135 15.01 -8.34 2.41
CA GLN A 135 15.12 -9.18 3.61
C GLN A 135 14.24 -8.71 4.79
N ILE A 136 13.04 -8.21 4.49
CA ILE A 136 12.11 -7.71 5.50
C ILE A 136 11.62 -8.88 6.37
N ASN A 137 12.08 -8.90 7.61
CA ASN A 137 11.74 -9.92 8.60
C ASN A 137 10.38 -9.63 9.28
N ALA A 138 9.99 -10.48 10.23
CA ALA A 138 8.71 -10.35 10.93
C ALA A 138 8.52 -8.99 11.63
N TYR A 139 9.57 -8.44 12.24
CA TYR A 139 9.53 -7.13 12.89
C TYR A 139 9.38 -6.00 11.87
N GLY A 140 10.07 -6.10 10.73
CA GLY A 140 9.90 -5.16 9.63
C GLY A 140 8.46 -5.14 9.08
N ILE A 141 7.77 -6.29 9.02
CA ILE A 141 6.35 -6.34 8.64
C ILE A 141 5.45 -5.65 9.67
N VAL A 142 5.74 -5.79 10.97
CA VAL A 142 5.02 -5.05 12.02
C VAL A 142 5.22 -3.55 11.85
N GLN A 143 6.46 -3.11 11.67
CA GLN A 143 6.80 -1.70 11.48
C GLN A 143 6.12 -1.10 10.25
N ILE A 144 6.12 -1.83 9.13
CA ILE A 144 5.42 -1.40 7.92
C ILE A 144 3.91 -1.31 8.18
N SER A 145 3.32 -2.26 8.91
CA SER A 145 1.89 -2.21 9.25
C SER A 145 1.52 -1.00 10.11
N GLU A 146 2.37 -0.63 11.07
CA GLU A 146 2.19 0.57 11.90
C GLU A 146 2.32 1.84 11.06
N MET A 147 3.38 1.93 10.26
CA MET A 147 3.60 3.02 9.31
C MET A 147 2.41 3.24 8.36
N LEU A 148 1.84 2.16 7.82
CA LEU A 148 0.65 2.24 6.96
C LEU A 148 -0.58 2.82 7.67
N THR A 149 -0.71 2.54 8.97
CA THR A 149 -1.81 3.04 9.80
C THR A 149 -1.61 4.51 10.16
N GLU A 150 -0.36 4.94 10.42
CA GLU A 150 -0.04 6.32 10.79
C GLU A 150 -0.09 7.29 9.60
N ILE A 151 0.55 6.94 8.47
CA ILE A 151 0.68 7.85 7.33
C ILE A 151 -0.59 7.85 6.47
N GLY A 152 -1.20 6.68 6.27
CA GLY A 152 -2.48 6.51 5.60
C GLY A 152 -2.55 6.87 4.11
N CYS A 153 -1.47 7.38 3.49
CA CYS A 153 -1.42 7.78 2.08
C CYS A 153 -0.91 6.70 1.12
N ILE A 154 -0.20 5.68 1.63
CA ILE A 154 0.32 4.56 0.83
C ILE A 154 -0.85 3.69 0.35
N LYS A 155 -0.91 3.50 -0.96
CA LYS A 155 -1.95 2.72 -1.67
C LYS A 155 -1.38 1.50 -2.38
N ASP A 156 -0.13 1.56 -2.84
CA ASP A 156 0.56 0.46 -3.52
C ASP A 156 1.80 0.04 -2.72
N LEU A 157 1.81 -1.22 -2.28
CA LEU A 157 2.91 -1.81 -1.52
C LEU A 157 3.41 -3.08 -2.21
N ASN A 158 4.69 -3.09 -2.56
CA ASN A 158 5.36 -4.26 -3.11
C ASN A 158 6.44 -4.76 -2.15
N LEU A 159 6.24 -5.95 -1.59
CA LEU A 159 7.21 -6.65 -0.74
C LEU A 159 7.68 -7.97 -1.36
N ASP A 160 7.68 -8.09 -2.69
CA ASP A 160 8.10 -9.30 -3.40
C ASP A 160 9.48 -9.79 -2.92
N ARG A 161 9.68 -11.10 -2.85
CA ARG A 161 10.95 -11.74 -2.48
C ARG A 161 11.46 -11.34 -1.09
N ASN A 162 10.57 -11.08 -0.14
CA ASN A 162 10.93 -10.92 1.26
C ASN A 162 10.44 -12.12 2.08
N PRO A 163 11.04 -13.32 1.98
CA PRO A 163 10.57 -14.47 2.75
C PRO A 163 10.75 -14.26 4.25
N ASN A 164 9.69 -14.56 5.01
CA ASN A 164 9.69 -14.44 6.46
C ASN A 164 9.06 -15.67 7.10
N ILE A 165 9.80 -16.30 8.02
CA ILE A 165 9.41 -17.53 8.72
C ILE A 165 8.11 -17.36 9.52
N LYS A 166 7.82 -16.17 10.05
CA LYS A 166 6.59 -15.94 10.84
C LYS A 166 5.34 -15.77 9.98
N GLU A 167 5.49 -15.53 8.68
CA GLU A 167 4.41 -15.35 7.71
C GLU A 167 3.34 -14.32 8.17
N ASN A 168 3.76 -13.27 8.86
CA ASN A 168 2.86 -12.27 9.46
C ASN A 168 2.36 -11.18 8.48
N TYR A 169 2.34 -11.46 7.17
CA TYR A 169 1.86 -10.52 6.15
C TYR A 169 0.36 -10.20 6.27
N TYR A 170 -0.40 -11.02 7.00
CA TYR A 170 -1.80 -10.74 7.30
C TYR A 170 -2.00 -9.39 8.01
N LEU A 171 -0.99 -8.89 8.76
CA LEU A 171 -1.00 -7.56 9.37
C LEU A 171 -1.16 -6.43 8.34
N LEU A 172 -0.58 -6.61 7.15
CA LEU A 172 -0.72 -5.66 6.03
C LEU A 172 -2.15 -5.66 5.46
N CYS A 173 -2.86 -6.76 5.65
CA CYS A 173 -4.23 -6.97 5.23
C CYS A 173 -5.23 -6.63 6.33
N THR A 174 -4.89 -5.80 7.32
CA THR A 174 -5.83 -5.38 8.38
C THR A 174 -6.81 -4.30 7.90
N PRO A 175 -7.99 -4.14 8.52
CA PRO A 175 -8.97 -3.12 8.12
C PRO A 175 -8.54 -1.69 8.39
N THR A 176 -7.49 -1.43 9.15
CA THR A 176 -6.97 -0.07 9.39
C THR A 176 -6.25 0.48 8.16
N ASN A 177 -5.60 -0.39 7.39
CA ASN A 177 -4.79 0.01 6.25
C ASN A 177 -5.64 0.50 5.06
N ASN A 178 -5.11 1.47 4.32
CA ASN A 178 -5.73 2.02 3.09
C ASN A 178 -5.08 1.48 1.81
N LEU A 179 -4.35 0.37 1.90
CA LEU A 179 -3.73 -0.29 0.77
C LEU A 179 -4.78 -0.74 -0.25
N LEU A 180 -4.57 -0.35 -1.51
CA LEU A 180 -5.34 -0.80 -2.66
C LEU A 180 -4.68 -1.98 -3.37
N TYR A 181 -3.35 -2.00 -3.36
CA TYR A 181 -2.52 -2.91 -4.13
C TYR A 181 -1.44 -3.49 -3.21
N LEU A 182 -1.37 -4.82 -3.14
CA LEU A 182 -0.38 -5.54 -2.35
C LEU A 182 0.27 -6.65 -3.18
N SER A 183 1.59 -6.63 -3.26
CA SER A 183 2.38 -7.70 -3.88
C SER A 183 3.26 -8.40 -2.86
N LEU A 184 3.07 -9.72 -2.76
CA LEU A 184 3.79 -10.66 -1.89
C LEU A 184 4.34 -11.84 -2.71
N ARG A 185 4.80 -11.57 -3.94
CA ARG A 185 5.30 -12.63 -4.82
C ARG A 185 6.59 -13.20 -4.27
N SER A 186 6.76 -14.52 -4.29
CA SER A 186 7.98 -15.19 -3.83
C SER A 186 8.35 -14.88 -2.37
N CYS A 187 7.36 -14.74 -1.50
CA CYS A 187 7.54 -14.54 -0.05
C CYS A 187 7.52 -15.86 0.74
N LYS A 188 7.53 -17.01 0.06
CA LYS A 188 7.44 -18.36 0.67
C LYS A 188 6.21 -18.56 1.57
N ILE A 189 5.09 -17.93 1.22
CA ILE A 189 3.83 -18.05 1.99
C ILE A 189 3.30 -19.48 1.87
N SER A 190 3.09 -20.14 3.00
CA SER A 190 2.52 -21.49 3.09
C SER A 190 1.00 -21.47 3.21
N ASP A 191 0.38 -22.64 3.33
CA ASP A 191 -1.06 -22.76 3.57
C ASP A 191 -1.51 -22.13 4.90
N GLU A 192 -0.63 -22.12 5.91
CA GLU A 192 -0.90 -21.44 7.19
C GLU A 192 -0.87 -19.93 7.06
N GLY A 193 0.13 -19.38 6.35
CA GLY A 193 0.22 -17.94 6.10
C GLY A 193 -0.93 -17.43 5.26
N ILE A 194 -1.31 -18.14 4.20
CA ILE A 194 -2.46 -17.74 3.38
C ILE A 194 -3.76 -17.83 4.19
N GLN A 195 -3.93 -18.83 5.06
CA GLN A 195 -5.11 -18.92 5.92
C GLN A 195 -5.28 -17.66 6.81
N LYS A 196 -4.18 -17.14 7.35
CA LYS A 196 -4.21 -15.89 8.15
C LYS A 196 -4.58 -14.69 7.29
N ILE A 197 -3.97 -14.57 6.10
CA ILE A 197 -4.29 -13.49 5.15
C ILE A 197 -5.77 -13.56 4.75
N THR A 198 -6.29 -14.75 4.42
CA THR A 198 -7.67 -14.94 3.99
C THR A 198 -8.66 -14.61 5.11
N LYS A 199 -8.34 -14.91 6.37
CA LYS A 199 -9.16 -14.52 7.54
C LYS A 199 -9.28 -13.01 7.69
N GLU A 200 -8.18 -12.26 7.53
CA GLU A 200 -8.20 -10.78 7.60
C GLU A 200 -8.93 -10.12 6.40
N LEU A 201 -9.07 -10.87 5.31
CA LEU A 201 -9.77 -10.44 4.11
C LEU A 201 -11.21 -10.97 4.05
N GLU A 202 -11.62 -11.88 4.93
CA GLU A 202 -12.99 -12.39 5.02
C GLU A 202 -13.94 -11.26 5.42
N TYR A 203 -15.17 -11.27 4.90
CA TYR A 203 -16.20 -10.31 5.28
C TYR A 203 -15.81 -8.81 5.10
N ARG A 204 -14.99 -8.49 4.09
CA ARG A 204 -14.71 -7.11 3.67
C ARG A 204 -15.89 -6.49 2.87
N ASP A 205 -16.65 -5.56 3.45
CA ASP A 205 -17.67 -4.74 2.74
C ASP A 205 -17.30 -3.24 2.57
N PRO A 206 -18.02 -2.36 1.82
CA PRO A 206 -18.81 -2.51 0.58
C PRO A 206 -18.00 -2.02 -0.66
N PRO A 207 -18.50 -2.20 -1.90
CA PRO A 207 -17.83 -1.75 -3.14
C PRO A 207 -17.49 -0.25 -3.20
N ASP A 208 -18.08 0.57 -2.34
CA ASP A 208 -17.95 2.03 -2.34
C ASP A 208 -16.73 2.54 -1.52
N ASN A 209 -16.07 1.68 -0.75
CA ASN A 209 -14.80 2.01 -0.07
C ASN A 209 -13.87 0.79 -0.02
N PRO A 210 -13.44 0.28 -1.19
CA PRO A 210 -12.56 -0.88 -1.23
C PRO A 210 -11.21 -0.47 -0.67
N LYS A 211 -10.73 -1.24 0.33
CA LYS A 211 -9.35 -1.19 0.79
C LYS A 211 -8.53 -1.99 -0.21
N LEU A 212 -8.32 -3.29 0.02
CA LEU A 212 -7.52 -4.08 -0.91
C LEU A 212 -8.31 -4.49 -2.17
N ILE A 213 -7.85 -4.04 -3.34
CA ILE A 213 -8.45 -4.29 -4.66
C ILE A 213 -7.67 -5.36 -5.41
N ALA A 214 -6.34 -5.38 -5.31
CA ALA A 214 -5.52 -6.39 -5.95
C ALA A 214 -4.47 -6.98 -5.01
N LEU A 215 -4.34 -8.30 -5.06
CA LEU A 215 -3.40 -9.08 -4.27
C LEU A 215 -2.62 -10.01 -5.19
N ASN A 216 -1.28 -9.87 -5.18
CA ASN A 216 -0.38 -10.75 -5.90
C ASN A 216 0.32 -11.71 -4.95
N LEU A 217 0.02 -13.00 -5.10
CA LEU A 217 0.59 -14.12 -4.33
C LEU A 217 1.35 -15.10 -5.24
N ALA A 218 1.81 -14.66 -6.41
CA ALA A 218 2.53 -15.51 -7.33
C ALA A 218 3.81 -16.13 -6.71
N ASN A 219 4.21 -17.30 -7.21
CA ASN A 219 5.44 -17.99 -6.82
C ASN A 219 5.58 -18.21 -5.31
N ASN A 220 4.49 -18.57 -4.62
CA ASN A 220 4.50 -18.95 -3.21
C ASN A 220 4.30 -20.47 -3.05
N ASN A 221 4.07 -20.91 -1.82
CA ASN A 221 4.03 -22.31 -1.44
C ASN A 221 2.60 -22.83 -1.20
N ILE A 222 1.58 -22.11 -1.71
CA ILE A 222 0.14 -22.40 -1.55
C ILE A 222 -0.21 -23.69 -2.28
N SER A 223 -0.81 -24.64 -1.56
CA SER A 223 -1.26 -25.94 -2.08
C SER A 223 -2.76 -25.96 -2.35
N GLN A 224 -3.33 -27.15 -2.57
CA GLN A 224 -4.78 -27.36 -2.60
C GLN A 224 -5.48 -26.82 -1.34
N SER A 225 -4.98 -27.14 -0.14
CA SER A 225 -5.60 -26.70 1.11
C SER A 225 -5.60 -25.18 1.24
N GLY A 226 -4.52 -24.52 0.83
CA GLY A 226 -4.46 -23.05 0.77
C GLY A 226 -5.45 -22.45 -0.23
N ALA A 227 -5.69 -23.11 -1.36
CA ALA A 227 -6.68 -22.69 -2.35
C ALA A 227 -8.13 -22.77 -1.80
N GLU A 228 -8.44 -23.74 -0.94
CA GLU A 228 -9.74 -23.83 -0.27
C GLU A 228 -9.98 -22.64 0.67
N TYR A 229 -8.96 -22.18 1.41
CA TYR A 229 -9.05 -20.95 2.21
C TYR A 229 -9.27 -19.71 1.34
N ILE A 230 -8.60 -19.63 0.19
CA ILE A 230 -8.82 -18.55 -0.78
C ILE A 230 -10.26 -18.57 -1.29
N ALA A 231 -10.79 -19.75 -1.65
CA ALA A 231 -12.17 -19.90 -2.11
C ALA A 231 -13.18 -19.38 -1.07
N LEU A 232 -13.01 -19.79 0.19
CA LEU A 232 -13.87 -19.33 1.29
C LEU A 232 -13.80 -17.80 1.49
N MET A 233 -12.61 -17.20 1.39
CA MET A 233 -12.48 -15.74 1.47
C MET A 233 -13.15 -15.04 0.28
N LEU A 234 -13.01 -15.56 -0.94
CA LEU A 234 -13.65 -15.02 -2.13
C LEU A 234 -15.18 -15.10 -2.05
N ARG A 235 -15.73 -16.09 -1.34
CA ARG A 235 -17.17 -16.22 -1.10
C ARG A 235 -17.78 -15.00 -0.42
N THR A 236 -17.05 -14.38 0.51
CA THR A 236 -17.56 -13.28 1.35
C THR A 236 -16.92 -11.92 1.02
N ASN A 237 -15.71 -11.90 0.47
CA ASN A 237 -15.01 -10.70 0.05
C ASN A 237 -15.53 -10.21 -1.31
N ARG A 238 -16.03 -8.98 -1.35
CA ARG A 238 -16.51 -8.32 -2.59
C ARG A 238 -15.68 -7.11 -3.00
N SER A 239 -14.56 -6.87 -2.30
CA SER A 239 -13.67 -5.73 -2.54
C SER A 239 -12.50 -6.10 -3.46
N LEU A 240 -11.99 -7.33 -3.32
CA LEU A 240 -10.90 -7.83 -4.13
C LEU A 240 -11.38 -8.08 -5.57
N ARG A 241 -10.71 -7.46 -6.54
CA ARG A 241 -11.03 -7.53 -7.98
C ARG A 241 -9.98 -8.27 -8.78
N SER A 242 -8.76 -8.41 -8.26
CA SER A 242 -7.65 -9.09 -8.93
C SER A 242 -6.85 -9.92 -7.93
N LEU A 243 -6.72 -11.21 -8.21
CA LEU A 243 -5.94 -12.15 -7.41
C LEU A 243 -4.99 -12.93 -8.33
N ILE A 244 -3.68 -12.87 -8.06
CA ILE A 244 -2.66 -13.57 -8.88
C ILE A 244 -2.09 -14.73 -8.08
N LEU A 245 -2.24 -15.96 -8.60
CA LEU A 245 -1.81 -17.20 -7.94
C LEU A 245 -0.81 -18.03 -8.79
N THR A 246 -0.29 -17.48 -9.90
CA THR A 246 0.64 -18.17 -10.79
C THR A 246 1.87 -18.70 -10.05
N GLY A 247 2.33 -19.91 -10.37
CA GLY A 247 3.55 -20.49 -9.77
C GLY A 247 3.39 -20.97 -8.32
N ASN A 248 2.16 -21.21 -7.87
CA ASN A 248 1.87 -21.96 -6.64
C ASN A 248 1.67 -23.46 -6.94
N ARG A 249 1.45 -24.26 -5.89
CA ARG A 249 1.23 -25.72 -5.95
C ARG A 249 -0.26 -26.07 -5.90
N ILE A 250 -1.09 -25.26 -6.55
CA ILE A 250 -2.54 -25.47 -6.62
C ILE A 250 -2.82 -26.52 -7.71
N CYS A 251 -3.41 -27.65 -7.30
CA CYS A 251 -3.86 -28.70 -8.21
C CYS A 251 -5.30 -28.45 -8.70
N ASP A 252 -5.80 -29.33 -9.56
CA ASP A 252 -7.14 -29.25 -10.14
C ASP A 252 -8.25 -29.13 -9.09
N GLY A 253 -8.13 -29.85 -7.96
CA GLY A 253 -9.10 -29.77 -6.86
C GLY A 253 -9.14 -28.37 -6.23
N GLY A 254 -7.98 -27.77 -5.98
CA GLY A 254 -7.89 -26.41 -5.42
C GLY A 254 -8.38 -25.35 -6.41
N ALA A 255 -8.08 -25.52 -7.70
CA ALA A 255 -8.60 -24.66 -8.76
C ALA A 255 -10.13 -24.75 -8.86
N ALA A 256 -10.69 -25.97 -8.79
CA ALA A 256 -12.14 -26.19 -8.77
C ALA A 256 -12.81 -25.48 -7.60
N SER A 257 -12.25 -25.57 -6.39
CA SER A 257 -12.76 -24.85 -5.21
C SER A 257 -12.83 -23.33 -5.43
N ILE A 258 -11.77 -22.74 -5.98
CA ILE A 258 -11.74 -21.30 -6.28
C ILE A 258 -12.79 -20.94 -7.35
N ILE A 259 -12.82 -21.69 -8.45
CA ILE A 259 -13.75 -21.43 -9.56
C ILE A 259 -15.19 -21.55 -9.08
N GLN A 260 -15.49 -22.56 -8.26
CA GLN A 260 -16.81 -22.77 -7.71
C GLN A 260 -17.28 -21.51 -7.00
N GLU A 261 -16.49 -20.91 -6.11
CA GLU A 261 -16.87 -19.69 -5.36
C GLU A 261 -16.92 -18.40 -6.20
N LEU A 262 -16.34 -18.40 -7.40
CA LEU A 262 -16.44 -17.28 -8.35
C LEU A 262 -17.75 -17.29 -9.17
N VAL A 263 -18.48 -18.41 -9.19
CA VAL A 263 -19.80 -18.50 -9.82
C VAL A 263 -20.85 -17.74 -8.98
N MET A 264 -21.93 -17.30 -9.63
CA MET A 264 -23.03 -16.64 -8.92
C MET A 264 -23.69 -17.61 -7.92
N HIS A 265 -23.56 -17.31 -6.63
CA HIS A 265 -24.22 -18.04 -5.55
C HIS A 265 -25.25 -17.19 -4.83
N HIS A 266 -26.31 -17.84 -4.36
CA HIS A 266 -27.20 -17.24 -3.38
C HIS A 266 -26.50 -17.22 -2.03
N LEU A 267 -26.62 -16.08 -1.32
CA LEU A 267 -26.12 -15.97 0.05
C LEU A 267 -26.90 -16.93 0.95
N SER A 268 -26.19 -17.64 1.82
CA SER A 268 -26.79 -18.43 2.89
C SER A 268 -27.49 -17.52 3.91
N HIS A 269 -28.36 -18.11 4.72
CA HIS A 269 -29.02 -17.37 5.80
C HIS A 269 -28.00 -16.73 6.76
N ASP A 270 -26.95 -17.48 7.11
CA ASP A 270 -25.89 -17.02 8.01
C ASP A 270 -25.08 -15.86 7.39
N GLU A 271 -24.78 -15.94 6.09
CA GLU A 271 -24.12 -14.86 5.37
C GLU A 271 -24.97 -13.60 5.33
N ILE A 272 -26.29 -13.74 5.17
CA ILE A 272 -27.25 -12.62 5.22
C ILE A 272 -27.29 -12.00 6.62
N ILE A 273 -27.33 -12.83 7.68
CA ILE A 273 -27.29 -12.34 9.06
C ILE A 273 -26.00 -11.55 9.30
N GLU A 274 -24.86 -12.09 8.90
CA GLU A 274 -23.56 -11.45 9.14
C GLU A 274 -23.40 -10.17 8.30
N LEU A 275 -23.90 -10.14 7.07
CA LEU A 275 -24.02 -8.92 6.26
C LEU A 275 -24.86 -7.84 6.97
N ARG A 276 -26.02 -8.22 7.52
CA ARG A 276 -26.90 -7.28 8.26
C ARG A 276 -26.21 -6.77 9.52
N ARG A 277 -25.53 -7.65 10.27
CA ARG A 277 -24.78 -7.31 11.48
C ARG A 277 -23.67 -6.30 11.19
N ARG A 278 -22.84 -6.55 10.19
CA ARG A 278 -21.76 -5.63 9.77
C ARG A 278 -22.31 -4.29 9.28
N LYS A 279 -23.38 -4.30 8.48
CA LYS A 279 -24.06 -3.07 8.05
C LYS A 279 -24.58 -2.25 9.23
N TYR A 280 -25.18 -2.90 10.23
CA TYR A 280 -25.65 -2.26 11.44
C TYR A 280 -24.49 -1.65 12.25
N ALA A 281 -23.43 -2.43 12.51
CA ALA A 281 -22.24 -1.95 13.25
C ALA A 281 -21.65 -0.67 12.63
N ARG A 282 -21.54 -0.62 11.29
CA ARG A 282 -21.06 0.59 10.59
C ARG A 282 -21.98 1.79 10.73
N ILE A 283 -23.29 1.57 10.69
CA ILE A 283 -24.26 2.66 10.90
C ILE A 283 -24.12 3.20 12.33
N MET A 284 -23.94 2.32 13.31
CA MET A 284 -23.77 2.73 14.71
C MET A 284 -22.46 3.51 14.91
N LEU A 285 -21.33 3.02 14.40
CA LEU A 285 -20.04 3.74 14.45
C LEU A 285 -20.12 5.12 13.80
N ARG A 286 -20.83 5.26 12.67
CA ARG A 286 -21.06 6.56 12.03
C ARG A 286 -21.89 7.49 12.90
N LYS A 287 -22.94 6.99 13.56
CA LYS A 287 -23.75 7.78 14.49
C LYS A 287 -22.93 8.26 15.68
N GLU A 288 -22.11 7.39 16.27
CA GLU A 288 -21.20 7.74 17.36
C GLU A 288 -20.19 8.81 16.94
N LYS A 289 -19.56 8.64 15.76
CA LYS A 289 -18.66 9.66 15.21
C LYS A 289 -19.33 11.01 15.03
N VAL A 290 -20.56 11.05 14.49
CA VAL A 290 -21.31 12.30 14.34
C VAL A 290 -21.60 12.94 15.70
N LYS A 291 -22.02 12.15 16.69
CA LYS A 291 -22.28 12.63 18.04
C LYS A 291 -21.03 13.24 18.68
N MET A 292 -19.88 12.58 18.57
CA MET A 292 -18.61 13.12 19.07
C MET A 292 -18.23 14.44 18.37
N LEU A 293 -18.43 14.55 17.05
CA LEU A 293 -18.15 15.78 16.31
C LEU A 293 -19.09 16.93 16.73
N GLU A 294 -20.35 16.64 17.00
CA GLU A 294 -21.31 17.64 17.53
C GLU A 294 -20.92 18.12 18.93
N GLU A 295 -20.41 17.23 19.78
CA GLU A 295 -19.91 17.58 21.12
C GLU A 295 -18.66 18.45 21.06
N ILE A 296 -17.71 18.13 20.18
CA ILE A 296 -16.50 18.94 19.93
C ILE A 296 -16.89 20.35 19.44
N SER A 297 -17.83 20.45 18.50
CA SER A 297 -18.30 21.74 17.96
C SER A 297 -18.90 22.65 19.05
N LYS A 298 -19.63 22.08 20.01
CA LYS A 298 -20.20 22.84 21.14
C LYS A 298 -19.13 23.34 22.12
N GLN A 299 -18.07 22.57 22.32
CA GLN A 299 -16.96 22.96 23.19
C GLN A 299 -16.15 24.11 22.58
N THR A 300 -15.88 24.05 21.26
CA THR A 300 -15.16 25.13 20.55
C THR A 300 -15.93 26.45 20.51
N GLU A 301 -17.27 26.40 20.39
CA GLU A 301 -18.11 27.61 20.45
C GLU A 301 -18.13 28.25 21.86
N SER A 302 -17.93 27.45 22.92
CA SER A 302 -17.87 27.95 24.30
C SER A 302 -16.51 28.56 24.68
N SER A 303 -15.41 28.12 24.07
CA SER A 303 -14.06 28.66 24.31
C SER A 303 -13.78 29.98 23.59
N ASP A 304 -14.36 30.18 22.40
CA ASP A 304 -14.20 31.44 21.64
C ASP A 304 -15.01 32.60 22.25
N SER A 305 -15.95 32.32 23.16
CA SER A 305 -16.71 33.34 23.90
C SER A 305 -15.99 33.89 25.15
N LYS A 306 -14.75 33.44 25.44
CA LYS A 306 -13.95 33.88 26.61
C LYS A 306 -12.58 34.51 26.30
N GLY A 307 -12.22 34.70 25.03
CA GLY A 307 -10.97 35.37 24.64
C GLY A 307 -11.21 36.52 23.65
N ASN A 308 -10.69 37.71 23.98
CA ASN A 308 -10.65 38.97 23.22
C ASN A 308 -11.87 39.91 23.30
N LEU A 309 -11.97 40.59 24.44
CA LEU A 309 -12.09 42.06 24.43
C LEU A 309 -10.68 42.61 24.23
N ASP A 310 -10.41 43.14 23.04
CA ASP A 310 -9.41 44.17 22.69
C ASP A 310 -8.79 43.86 21.31
N GLU A 311 -9.37 44.43 20.27
CA GLU A 311 -8.72 45.52 19.51
C GLU A 311 -9.59 45.94 18.33
N ARG A 312 -9.81 47.25 18.26
CA ARG A 312 -10.42 47.94 17.13
C ARG A 312 -9.40 47.92 15.98
N ASN A 313 -9.79 47.46 14.79
CA ASN A 313 -9.94 48.35 13.64
C ASN A 313 -10.31 47.60 12.33
N LEU A 314 -11.18 48.29 11.60
CA LEU A 314 -11.76 47.98 10.31
C LEU A 314 -10.74 47.54 9.24
N SER A 315 -11.07 46.48 8.49
CA SER A 315 -11.41 46.65 7.08
C SER A 315 -12.18 45.45 6.52
N VAL A 316 -13.23 45.80 5.79
CA VAL A 316 -14.23 44.95 5.16
C VAL A 316 -13.65 44.36 3.89
N THR A 317 -13.80 43.05 3.66
CA THR A 317 -14.25 42.46 2.38
C THR A 317 -14.53 40.95 2.46
N SER A 318 -15.83 40.64 2.49
CA SER A 318 -16.54 39.52 1.84
C SER A 318 -15.96 38.08 1.89
N THR A 319 -16.16 37.31 2.96
CA THR A 319 -17.28 36.36 3.23
C THR A 319 -17.81 35.41 2.14
N ARG A 320 -17.77 34.12 2.51
CA ARG A 320 -18.82 33.08 2.44
C ARG A 320 -19.10 32.35 1.11
N LYS A 321 -18.77 31.05 1.10
CA LYS A 321 -19.61 29.96 0.53
C LYS A 321 -19.17 28.58 1.04
N VAL A 322 -19.62 28.17 2.22
CA VAL A 322 -19.82 26.75 2.56
C VAL A 322 -21.11 26.65 3.37
N THR A 323 -21.90 25.62 3.06
CA THR A 323 -23.14 25.13 3.68
C THR A 323 -24.46 25.61 3.07
N ARG A 324 -25.02 24.78 2.17
CA ARG A 324 -26.46 24.64 1.99
C ARG A 324 -26.82 23.19 1.64
N PHE A 325 -26.97 22.37 2.67
CA PHE A 325 -27.77 21.15 2.60
C PHE A 325 -29.24 21.56 2.51
N GLN A 326 -29.93 21.22 1.41
CA GLN A 326 -31.39 21.24 1.35
C GLN A 326 -31.94 19.82 1.21
N ARG A 327 -32.65 19.42 2.27
CA ARG A 327 -33.69 18.39 2.30
C ARG A 327 -34.56 18.47 1.05
N VAL A 328 -34.70 17.37 0.31
CA VAL A 328 -35.86 17.14 -0.56
C VAL A 328 -36.71 16.04 0.07
N LYS A 329 -37.85 16.45 0.61
CA LYS A 329 -38.95 15.58 1.04
C LYS A 329 -39.69 15.05 -0.20
N ARG A 330 -40.11 13.79 -0.10
CA ARG A 330 -41.14 13.14 -0.93
C ARG A 330 -42.39 14.02 -1.07
N LYS A 331 -42.93 14.13 -2.28
CA LYS A 331 -44.38 14.21 -2.53
C LYS A 331 -44.72 13.38 -3.77
N SER A 332 -45.57 12.39 -3.54
CA SER A 332 -46.48 11.75 -4.47
C SER A 332 -47.33 12.78 -5.23
N ILE A 333 -47.65 12.52 -6.50
CA ILE A 333 -48.92 12.82 -7.18
C ILE A 333 -48.98 12.01 -8.48
N CYS A 334 -50.11 11.32 -8.66
CA CYS A 334 -50.55 10.60 -9.84
C CYS A 334 -50.59 11.47 -11.12
N LYS A 335 -50.26 10.87 -12.25
CA LYS A 335 -51.22 10.61 -13.34
C LYS A 335 -50.67 9.50 -14.24
#